data_AF-A0A970ELY9-F1
#
_entry.id   AF-A0A970ELY9-F1
#
_cell.length_a   1.000
_cell.length_b   1.000
_cell.length_c   1.000
_cell.angle_alpha   90.00
_cell.angle_beta   90.00
_cell.angle_gamma   90.00
#
_symmetry.space_group_name_H-M   'P 1'
#
loop_
_entity.id
_entity.type
_entity.pdbx_description
1 polymer ?
#
loop_
_entity_poly.entity_id
_entity_poly.type
_entity_poly.pdbx_seq_one_letter_code
_entity_poly.pdbx_strand_id
1 'polypeptide(L)'
;MHSKNKFFGLLFILLVVFLCSNLLPPVVFAAKYQTYAEKLAKINVFRGTGEGFDLEREPTRLEGLVMLIRLLGAEEEAKQITKYTFPFADVPNWGKGYVQYAYENGLTKGISQTKFGTNNLIDAKSYLTFLLRALGYSDQHGDFSWGEAVEFALEKGIISESMYFELSSQTFLRDHMAKTSYDALNAYMKGTEKKLIGYLIEKGSIDPIKAQAVLAGGNGSEASGGLDFEKLMEACVYIEVETKNGRKSGSGFYLDRQGTIVTNYHVIAKAQKISIINSDGSAYTGEVIIKGYDKELDLALLAIDQKNKSFLPLGDSSSVKVGQPVYAIGSPLGLPNTVSEGIISGIRENGIQTTAPISPGSSGGALITQKGEVIGITYAVMQGGENLGFAIPIEKIFTVQTDLNLTVAEFFARETPDLKKFTERLERQYQTITLNGKKIRIDEIHVSGGESGIVFIEFIFTHDLEAYLDAETLGRDSLLRDFSALAYTFSKDLNANVFLQLSLMTEMTRYPYAFTENDILDELNLNPITYLGNNTWLVYFPFVYVYVNNSNNIYLHGFWFN
;
A
#
# COMPACT_ATOMS: atom_id res chain seq x y z
N MET A 1 -53.54 6.47 62.45
CA MET A 1 -52.43 7.14 61.72
C MET A 1 -51.19 6.24 61.54
N HIS A 2 -51.36 4.92 61.33
CA HIS A 2 -50.24 3.96 61.28
C HIS A 2 -50.29 2.93 60.14
N SER A 3 -51.30 2.96 59.26
CA SER A 3 -51.38 2.05 58.10
C SER A 3 -51.12 2.72 56.75
N LYS A 4 -51.12 4.05 56.66
CA LYS A 4 -50.88 4.78 55.39
C LYS A 4 -49.40 4.90 55.01
N ASN A 5 -48.47 4.80 55.96
CA ASN A 5 -47.03 4.92 55.69
C ASN A 5 -46.36 3.62 55.24
N LYS A 6 -46.97 2.44 55.50
CA LYS A 6 -46.44 1.16 55.00
C LYS A 6 -46.76 0.92 53.52
N PHE A 7 -47.88 1.45 53.03
CA PHE A 7 -48.28 1.29 51.63
C PHE A 7 -47.44 2.15 50.68
N PHE A 8 -47.07 3.36 51.08
CA PHE A 8 -46.16 4.21 50.30
C PHE A 8 -44.73 3.68 50.29
N GLY A 9 -44.23 3.08 51.38
CA GLY A 9 -42.91 2.45 51.41
C GLY A 9 -42.82 1.23 50.50
N LEU A 10 -43.86 0.38 50.44
CA LEU A 10 -43.88 -0.81 49.59
C LEU A 10 -44.01 -0.44 48.10
N LEU A 11 -44.81 0.58 47.78
CA LEU A 11 -44.96 1.07 46.40
C LEU A 11 -43.68 1.76 45.90
N PHE A 12 -42.95 2.46 46.77
CA PHE A 12 -41.67 3.09 46.44
C PHE A 12 -40.55 2.06 46.24
N ILE A 13 -40.51 0.99 47.04
CA ILE A 13 -39.55 -0.11 46.86
C ILE A 13 -39.85 -0.91 45.59
N LEU A 14 -41.13 -1.15 45.25
CA LEU A 14 -41.51 -1.77 43.97
C LEU A 14 -41.19 -0.89 42.75
N LEU A 15 -41.34 0.44 42.87
CA LEU A 15 -40.98 1.36 41.80
C LEU A 15 -39.46 1.44 41.61
N VAL A 16 -38.67 1.44 42.69
CA VAL A 16 -37.20 1.43 42.64
C VAL A 16 -36.66 0.09 42.14
N VAL A 17 -37.28 -1.05 42.47
CA VAL A 17 -36.90 -2.36 41.91
C VAL A 17 -37.28 -2.47 40.42
N PHE A 18 -38.37 -1.85 39.98
CA PHE A 18 -38.79 -1.81 38.56
C PHE A 18 -37.99 -0.79 37.72
N LEU A 19 -37.51 0.30 38.33
CA LEU A 19 -36.58 1.25 37.72
C LEU A 19 -35.12 0.76 37.74
N CYS A 20 -34.73 -0.10 38.69
CA CYS A 20 -33.40 -0.72 38.70
C CYS A 20 -33.31 -2.02 37.88
N SER A 21 -34.41 -2.63 37.46
CA SER A 21 -34.39 -3.82 36.58
C SER A 21 -34.22 -3.50 35.09
N ASN A 22 -34.21 -2.21 34.69
CA ASN A 22 -34.01 -1.76 33.31
C ASN A 22 -32.76 -0.88 33.13
N LEU A 23 -31.83 -0.90 34.09
CA LEU A 23 -30.55 -0.17 34.05
C LEU A 23 -29.33 -1.09 34.05
N LEU A 24 -29.49 -2.33 33.57
CA LEU A 24 -28.36 -2.99 32.95
C LEU A 24 -28.29 -2.42 31.52
N PRO A 25 -27.20 -1.76 31.11
CA PRO A 25 -26.96 -1.60 29.68
C PRO A 25 -27.12 -2.98 29.04
N PRO A 26 -27.70 -3.10 27.82
CA PRO A 26 -27.65 -4.37 27.12
C PRO A 26 -26.21 -4.87 27.20
N VAL A 27 -26.03 -6.13 27.60
CA VAL A 27 -24.72 -6.75 27.55
C VAL A 27 -24.32 -6.69 26.08
N VAL A 28 -23.52 -5.69 25.71
CA VAL A 28 -22.94 -5.57 24.39
C VAL A 28 -21.93 -6.70 24.34
N PHE A 29 -22.33 -7.81 23.74
CA PHE A 29 -21.41 -8.90 23.45
C PHE A 29 -20.46 -8.40 22.38
N ALA A 30 -19.28 -7.93 22.79
CA ALA A 30 -18.24 -7.51 21.87
C ALA A 30 -18.04 -8.59 20.79
N ALA A 31 -18.07 -8.17 19.52
CA ALA A 31 -17.96 -9.08 18.39
C ALA A 31 -16.68 -9.94 18.47
N LYS A 32 -16.85 -11.21 18.82
CA LYS A 32 -15.75 -12.17 19.07
C LYS A 32 -14.87 -12.40 17.85
N TYR A 33 -15.46 -12.33 16.66
CA TYR A 33 -14.82 -12.70 15.39
C TYR A 33 -14.58 -11.51 14.46
N GLN A 34 -14.46 -10.29 15.00
CA GLN A 34 -14.28 -9.07 14.22
C GLN A 34 -13.09 -9.11 13.25
N THR A 35 -11.93 -9.61 13.70
CA THR A 35 -10.73 -9.72 12.85
C THR A 35 -10.97 -10.58 11.61
N TYR A 36 -11.86 -11.58 11.67
CA TYR A 36 -12.19 -12.41 10.51
C TYR A 36 -13.07 -11.67 9.50
N ALA A 37 -13.98 -10.82 9.97
CA ALA A 37 -14.78 -9.95 9.12
C ALA A 37 -13.88 -8.94 8.38
N GLU A 38 -12.91 -8.34 9.08
CA GLU A 38 -11.93 -7.42 8.50
C GLU A 38 -11.08 -8.11 7.42
N LYS A 39 -10.59 -9.32 7.70
CA LYS A 39 -9.84 -10.12 6.73
C LYS A 39 -10.67 -10.44 5.48
N LEU A 40 -11.90 -10.93 5.65
CA LEU A 40 -12.77 -11.23 4.52
C LEU A 40 -13.16 -9.97 3.73
N ALA A 41 -13.20 -8.80 4.35
CA ALA A 41 -13.44 -7.53 3.68
C ALA A 41 -12.29 -7.12 2.75
N LYS A 42 -11.02 -7.38 3.15
CA LYS A 42 -9.85 -7.11 2.31
C LYS A 42 -9.90 -7.81 0.95
N ILE A 43 -10.53 -8.99 0.88
CA ILE A 43 -10.74 -9.78 -0.34
C ILE A 43 -12.17 -9.66 -0.91
N ASN A 44 -12.94 -8.65 -0.48
CA ASN A 44 -14.31 -8.37 -0.93
C ASN A 44 -15.35 -9.49 -0.69
N VAL A 45 -15.03 -10.51 0.11
CA VAL A 45 -15.94 -11.62 0.42
C VAL A 45 -17.01 -11.19 1.43
N PHE A 46 -16.62 -10.51 2.51
CA PHE A 46 -17.54 -10.04 3.54
C PHE A 46 -17.66 -8.52 3.52
N ARG A 47 -18.89 -7.99 3.53
CA ARG A 47 -19.14 -6.55 3.43
C ARG A 47 -20.09 -6.08 4.53
N GLY A 48 -19.80 -4.90 5.06
CA GLY A 48 -20.60 -4.21 6.06
C GLY A 48 -21.73 -3.36 5.49
N THR A 49 -22.37 -2.57 6.35
CA THR A 49 -23.54 -1.72 6.04
C THR A 49 -23.21 -0.23 5.94
N GLY A 50 -21.93 0.14 5.90
CA GLY A 50 -21.46 1.53 5.84
C GLY A 50 -21.07 2.09 7.21
N GLU A 51 -21.68 1.61 8.29
CA GLU A 51 -21.33 1.97 9.69
C GLU A 51 -20.44 0.93 10.39
N GLY A 52 -20.18 -0.19 9.73
CA GLY A 52 -19.44 -1.32 10.29
C GLY A 52 -19.91 -2.63 9.68
N PHE A 53 -19.50 -3.75 10.29
CA PHE A 53 -19.83 -5.10 9.80
C PHE A 53 -21.16 -5.66 10.30
N ASP A 54 -21.78 -5.00 11.29
CA ASP A 54 -22.97 -5.44 12.02
C ASP A 54 -22.86 -6.89 12.52
N LEU A 55 -21.79 -7.20 13.26
CA LEU A 55 -21.47 -8.58 13.63
C LEU A 55 -22.43 -9.17 14.68
N GLU A 56 -23.09 -8.32 15.46
CA GLU A 56 -23.95 -8.70 16.57
C GLU A 56 -25.40 -9.05 16.16
N ARG A 57 -25.75 -8.95 14.86
CA ARG A 57 -27.10 -9.28 14.37
C ARG A 57 -27.15 -10.58 13.57
N GLU A 58 -28.32 -11.19 13.54
CA GLU A 58 -28.62 -12.34 12.70
C GLU A 58 -28.56 -11.95 11.20
N PRO A 59 -27.90 -12.75 10.36
CA PRO A 59 -27.88 -12.54 8.93
C PRO A 59 -29.20 -12.97 8.28
N THR A 60 -29.55 -12.30 7.18
CA THR A 60 -30.67 -12.69 6.33
C THR A 60 -30.28 -13.79 5.35
N ARG A 61 -31.27 -14.50 4.83
CA ARG A 61 -31.12 -15.53 3.79
C ARG A 61 -30.51 -14.97 2.52
N LEU A 62 -30.85 -13.74 2.13
CA LEU A 62 -30.23 -13.09 0.98
C LEU A 62 -28.75 -12.80 1.22
N GLU A 63 -28.37 -12.33 2.41
CA GLU A 63 -26.96 -12.13 2.78
C GLU A 63 -26.18 -13.46 2.75
N GLY A 64 -26.76 -14.54 3.29
CA GLY A 64 -26.16 -15.87 3.22
C GLY A 64 -25.98 -16.38 1.79
N LEU A 65 -26.95 -16.12 0.90
CA LEU A 65 -26.82 -16.48 -0.52
C LEU A 65 -25.75 -15.67 -1.24
N VAL A 66 -25.64 -14.38 -0.96
CA VAL A 66 -24.58 -13.53 -1.53
C VAL A 66 -23.21 -14.04 -1.10
N MET A 67 -23.06 -14.44 0.16
CA MET A 67 -21.82 -15.06 0.65
C MET A 67 -21.47 -16.35 -0.12
N LEU A 68 -22.46 -17.23 -0.35
CA LEU A 68 -22.26 -18.42 -1.19
C LEU A 68 -21.73 -18.06 -2.58
N ILE A 69 -22.37 -17.11 -3.27
CA ILE A 69 -22.00 -16.72 -4.64
C ILE A 69 -20.58 -16.13 -4.68
N ARG A 70 -20.18 -15.36 -3.67
CA ARG A 70 -18.81 -14.87 -3.54
C ARG A 70 -17.81 -16.00 -3.34
N LEU A 71 -18.14 -16.97 -2.48
CA LEU A 71 -17.31 -18.14 -2.21
C LEU A 71 -17.27 -19.15 -3.38
N LEU A 72 -18.17 -19.03 -4.36
CA LEU A 72 -18.11 -19.73 -5.64
C LEU A 72 -17.28 -18.98 -6.70
N GLY A 73 -16.83 -17.75 -6.43
CA GLY A 73 -16.14 -16.92 -7.42
C GLY A 73 -17.06 -16.49 -8.56
N ALA A 74 -18.33 -16.22 -8.25
CA ALA A 74 -19.38 -15.95 -9.22
C ALA A 74 -20.04 -14.57 -9.04
N GLU A 75 -19.47 -13.71 -8.21
CA GLU A 75 -20.07 -12.40 -7.91
C GLU A 75 -20.16 -11.50 -9.16
N GLU A 76 -19.12 -11.46 -10.00
CA GLU A 76 -19.13 -10.64 -11.21
C GLU A 76 -20.11 -11.17 -12.26
N GLU A 77 -20.20 -12.49 -12.41
CA GLU A 77 -21.20 -13.15 -13.26
C GLU A 77 -22.62 -12.78 -12.79
N ALA A 78 -22.89 -12.85 -11.49
CA ALA A 78 -24.19 -12.51 -10.91
C ALA A 78 -24.57 -11.03 -11.09
N LYS A 79 -23.61 -10.09 -10.98
CA LYS A 79 -23.85 -8.65 -11.14
C LYS A 79 -24.18 -8.24 -12.58
N GLN A 80 -23.68 -8.97 -13.57
CA GLN A 80 -23.92 -8.68 -14.98
C GLN A 80 -25.32 -9.12 -15.45
N ILE A 81 -26.06 -9.89 -14.66
CA ILE A 81 -27.39 -10.37 -15.02
C ILE A 81 -28.42 -9.23 -14.93
N THR A 82 -28.99 -8.89 -16.09
CA THR A 82 -30.00 -7.82 -16.24
C THR A 82 -31.41 -8.35 -16.52
N LYS A 83 -31.56 -9.65 -16.82
CA LYS A 83 -32.85 -10.30 -17.07
C LYS A 83 -33.13 -11.35 -15.99
N TYR A 84 -34.31 -11.28 -15.39
CA TYR A 84 -34.70 -12.13 -14.27
C TYR A 84 -35.88 -13.03 -14.65
N THR A 85 -35.76 -14.33 -14.40
CA THR A 85 -36.76 -15.36 -14.70
C THR A 85 -37.27 -16.07 -13.45
N PHE A 86 -36.66 -15.84 -12.28
CA PHE A 86 -37.17 -16.39 -11.02
C PHE A 86 -38.57 -15.83 -10.69
N PRO A 87 -39.43 -16.61 -9.99
CA PRO A 87 -40.81 -16.21 -9.67
C PRO A 87 -40.95 -15.40 -8.35
N PHE A 88 -39.86 -15.14 -7.65
CA PHE A 88 -39.83 -14.54 -6.31
C PHE A 88 -40.10 -13.03 -6.30
N ALA A 89 -41.20 -12.60 -5.69
CA ALA A 89 -41.61 -11.20 -5.64
C ALA A 89 -40.91 -10.37 -4.55
N ASP A 90 -40.33 -11.02 -3.54
CA ASP A 90 -39.75 -10.39 -2.35
C ASP A 90 -38.25 -10.07 -2.48
N VAL A 91 -37.67 -10.19 -3.68
CA VAL A 91 -36.24 -9.92 -3.92
C VAL A 91 -36.02 -8.44 -4.26
N PRO A 92 -35.23 -7.69 -3.46
CA PRO A 92 -34.94 -6.29 -3.72
C PRO A 92 -34.07 -6.14 -4.97
N ASN A 93 -34.15 -4.99 -5.64
CA ASN A 93 -33.46 -4.74 -6.92
C ASN A 93 -31.96 -5.08 -6.87
N TRP A 94 -31.26 -4.72 -5.79
CA TRP A 94 -29.83 -5.00 -5.64
C TRP A 94 -29.51 -6.50 -5.53
N GLY A 95 -30.47 -7.31 -5.05
CA GLY A 95 -30.33 -8.76 -4.86
C GLY A 95 -30.72 -9.58 -6.08
N LYS A 96 -31.34 -8.99 -7.11
CA LYS A 96 -31.92 -9.73 -8.24
C LYS A 96 -30.87 -10.51 -9.05
N GLY A 97 -29.72 -9.91 -9.32
CA GLY A 97 -28.63 -10.60 -10.02
C GLY A 97 -28.16 -11.85 -9.29
N TYR A 98 -27.94 -11.74 -7.98
CA TYR A 98 -27.55 -12.86 -7.12
C TYR A 98 -28.61 -13.96 -7.05
N VAL A 99 -29.88 -13.60 -6.84
CA VAL A 99 -30.96 -14.59 -6.78
C VAL A 99 -31.19 -15.25 -8.14
N GLN A 100 -31.03 -14.52 -9.24
CA GLN A 100 -31.12 -15.07 -10.59
C GLN A 100 -30.01 -16.08 -10.86
N TYR A 101 -28.75 -15.72 -10.56
CA TYR A 101 -27.63 -16.65 -10.68
C TYR A 101 -27.89 -17.94 -9.88
N ALA A 102 -28.34 -17.80 -8.63
CA ALA A 102 -28.65 -18.93 -7.78
C ALA A 102 -29.82 -19.78 -8.30
N TYR A 103 -30.84 -19.16 -8.89
CA TYR A 103 -31.99 -19.87 -9.45
C TYR A 103 -31.62 -20.68 -10.69
N GLU A 104 -30.86 -20.08 -11.63
CA GLU A 104 -30.41 -20.75 -12.87
C GLU A 104 -29.46 -21.91 -12.58
N ASN A 105 -28.60 -21.77 -11.57
CA ASN A 105 -27.65 -22.80 -11.17
C ASN A 105 -28.22 -23.80 -10.14
N GLY A 106 -29.53 -23.77 -9.87
CA GLY A 106 -30.18 -24.73 -8.96
C GLY A 106 -29.77 -24.60 -7.48
N LEU A 107 -29.12 -23.49 -7.10
CA LEU A 107 -28.67 -23.21 -5.73
C LEU A 107 -29.82 -22.79 -4.79
N THR A 108 -30.94 -22.32 -5.35
CA THR A 108 -32.15 -21.98 -4.57
C THR A 108 -33.44 -22.37 -5.30
N LYS A 109 -34.46 -22.77 -4.53
CA LYS A 109 -35.85 -22.99 -5.00
C LYS A 109 -36.85 -22.01 -4.38
N GLY A 110 -36.36 -21.04 -3.59
CA GLY A 110 -37.19 -20.20 -2.73
C GLY A 110 -37.80 -20.97 -1.56
N ILE A 111 -38.59 -20.27 -0.74
CA ILE A 111 -39.36 -20.86 0.37
C ILE A 111 -40.80 -21.18 -0.03
N SER A 112 -41.23 -20.65 -1.18
CA SER A 112 -42.53 -20.93 -1.80
C SER A 112 -42.46 -20.64 -3.30
N GLN A 113 -43.54 -20.91 -4.04
CA GLN A 113 -43.60 -20.64 -5.48
C GLN A 113 -43.33 -19.17 -5.85
N THR A 114 -43.62 -18.21 -4.98
CA THR A 114 -43.50 -16.77 -5.28
C THR A 114 -42.64 -15.99 -4.30
N LYS A 115 -41.97 -16.67 -3.35
CA LYS A 115 -41.10 -16.01 -2.37
C LYS A 115 -39.76 -16.72 -2.24
N PHE A 116 -38.70 -15.94 -2.27
CA PHE A 116 -37.34 -16.35 -1.96
C PHE A 116 -37.13 -16.45 -0.44
N GLY A 117 -37.77 -15.57 0.33
CA GLY A 117 -37.55 -15.42 1.78
C GLY A 117 -36.42 -14.44 2.08
N THR A 118 -36.35 -13.30 1.38
CA THR A 118 -35.22 -12.36 1.43
C THR A 118 -34.80 -11.99 2.85
N ASN A 119 -35.76 -11.63 3.68
CA ASN A 119 -35.53 -11.15 5.06
C ASN A 119 -35.63 -12.27 6.10
N ASN A 120 -35.87 -13.53 5.69
CA ASN A 120 -35.85 -14.64 6.63
C ASN A 120 -34.44 -14.77 7.20
N LEU A 121 -34.34 -14.97 8.51
CA LEU A 121 -33.05 -15.20 9.15
C LEU A 121 -32.49 -16.55 8.70
N ILE A 122 -31.19 -16.60 8.45
CA ILE A 122 -30.49 -17.84 8.11
C ILE A 122 -29.86 -18.43 9.36
N ASP A 123 -30.10 -19.71 9.61
CA ASP A 123 -29.49 -20.44 10.73
C ASP A 123 -28.12 -21.02 10.36
N ALA A 124 -27.37 -21.47 11.37
CA ALA A 124 -26.04 -22.05 11.21
C ALA A 124 -26.06 -23.25 10.24
N LYS A 125 -27.09 -24.10 10.33
CA LYS A 125 -27.25 -25.29 9.48
C LYS A 125 -27.39 -24.94 8.01
N SER A 126 -28.26 -23.98 7.69
CA SER A 126 -28.47 -23.51 6.33
C SER A 126 -27.21 -22.83 5.79
N TYR A 127 -26.51 -22.06 6.63
CA TYR A 127 -25.28 -21.40 6.21
C TYR A 127 -24.12 -22.38 5.97
N LEU A 128 -23.91 -23.35 6.86
CA LEU A 128 -22.88 -24.37 6.69
C LEU A 128 -23.17 -25.27 5.48
N THR A 129 -24.44 -25.53 5.16
CA THR A 129 -24.81 -26.17 3.89
C THR A 129 -24.30 -25.38 2.69
N PHE A 130 -24.36 -24.03 2.73
CA PHE A 130 -23.80 -23.20 1.66
C PHE A 130 -22.27 -23.30 1.59
N LEU A 131 -21.57 -23.24 2.73
CA LEU A 131 -20.11 -23.40 2.74
C LEU A 131 -19.67 -24.76 2.19
N LEU A 132 -20.37 -25.83 2.56
CA LEU A 132 -20.14 -27.18 2.05
C LEU A 132 -20.34 -27.27 0.53
N ARG A 133 -21.38 -26.62 -0.01
CA ARG A 133 -21.60 -26.52 -1.46
C ARG A 133 -20.49 -25.74 -2.16
N ALA A 134 -19.99 -24.65 -1.57
CA ALA A 134 -18.85 -23.91 -2.11
C ALA A 134 -17.57 -24.77 -2.17
N LEU A 135 -17.41 -25.69 -1.23
CA LEU A 135 -16.31 -26.67 -1.18
C LEU A 135 -16.52 -27.88 -2.10
N GLY A 136 -17.66 -27.98 -2.79
CA GLY A 136 -17.98 -29.05 -3.74
C GLY A 136 -18.73 -30.25 -3.14
N TYR A 137 -19.15 -30.17 -1.88
CA TYR A 137 -20.03 -31.19 -1.28
C TYR A 137 -21.50 -30.92 -1.62
N SER A 138 -22.31 -31.97 -1.67
CA SER A 138 -23.69 -31.91 -2.13
C SER A 138 -24.65 -32.64 -1.20
N ASP A 139 -25.58 -31.88 -0.62
CA ASP A 139 -26.73 -32.39 0.13
C ASP A 139 -27.83 -32.99 -0.76
N GLN A 140 -27.76 -32.76 -2.07
CA GLN A 140 -28.71 -33.30 -3.06
C GLN A 140 -28.23 -34.59 -3.70
N HIS A 141 -26.92 -34.86 -3.64
CA HIS A 141 -26.27 -36.01 -4.29
C HIS A 141 -25.60 -36.94 -3.27
N GLY A 142 -25.98 -36.84 -1.99
CA GLY A 142 -25.68 -37.84 -0.96
C GLY A 142 -24.32 -37.72 -0.27
N ASP A 143 -23.65 -36.56 -0.29
CA ASP A 143 -22.45 -36.37 0.54
C ASP A 143 -22.80 -36.22 2.02
N PHE A 144 -23.91 -35.54 2.31
CA PHE A 144 -24.46 -35.33 3.65
C PHE A 144 -25.95 -35.01 3.56
N SER A 145 -26.69 -35.12 4.67
CA SER A 145 -28.08 -34.66 4.74
C SER A 145 -28.13 -33.20 5.21
N TRP A 146 -29.09 -32.40 4.74
CA TRP A 146 -29.27 -31.01 5.23
C TRP A 146 -29.35 -30.93 6.76
N GLY A 147 -29.99 -31.91 7.40
CA GLY A 147 -30.12 -32.02 8.85
C GLY A 147 -28.79 -32.12 9.61
N GLU A 148 -27.76 -32.66 8.95
CA GLU A 148 -26.43 -33.05 9.49
C GLU A 148 -25.31 -32.11 9.02
N ALA A 149 -25.66 -30.96 8.45
CA ALA A 149 -24.69 -30.05 7.84
C ALA A 149 -23.64 -29.53 8.84
N VAL A 150 -24.01 -29.37 10.11
CA VAL A 150 -23.11 -28.85 11.15
C VAL A 150 -22.10 -29.93 11.54
N GLU A 151 -22.58 -31.15 11.78
CA GLU A 151 -21.77 -32.32 12.10
C GLU A 151 -20.83 -32.69 10.95
N PHE A 152 -21.32 -32.63 9.72
CA PHE A 152 -20.50 -32.90 8.54
C PHE A 152 -19.43 -31.82 8.33
N ALA A 153 -19.74 -30.54 8.59
CA ALA A 153 -18.75 -29.47 8.53
C ALA A 153 -17.63 -29.65 9.58
N LEU A 154 -17.98 -30.15 10.77
CA LEU A 154 -17.00 -30.55 11.79
C LEU A 154 -16.14 -31.73 11.32
N GLU A 155 -16.76 -32.78 10.77
CA GLU A 155 -16.07 -33.97 10.24
C GLU A 155 -15.06 -33.60 9.14
N LYS A 156 -15.39 -32.64 8.28
CA LYS A 156 -14.50 -32.14 7.22
C LYS A 156 -13.49 -31.10 7.69
N GLY A 157 -13.45 -30.80 8.99
CA GLY A 157 -12.51 -29.82 9.57
C GLY A 157 -12.76 -28.38 9.11
N ILE A 158 -13.97 -28.07 8.63
CA ILE A 158 -14.37 -26.72 8.24
C ILE A 158 -14.65 -25.86 9.48
N ILE A 159 -15.16 -26.47 10.54
CA ILE A 159 -15.36 -25.81 11.84
C ILE A 159 -14.65 -26.60 12.95
N SER A 160 -14.24 -25.92 14.01
CA SER A 160 -13.66 -26.56 15.21
C SER A 160 -14.74 -27.13 16.13
N GLU A 161 -14.36 -28.01 17.06
CA GLU A 161 -15.26 -28.49 18.11
C GLU A 161 -15.84 -27.33 18.95
N SER A 162 -15.01 -26.33 19.27
CA SER A 162 -15.47 -25.13 19.98
C SER A 162 -16.53 -24.34 19.20
N MET A 163 -16.35 -24.19 17.88
CA MET A 163 -17.34 -23.56 17.01
C MET A 163 -18.60 -24.40 16.91
N TYR A 164 -18.49 -25.74 16.83
CA TYR A 164 -19.64 -26.64 16.86
C TYR A 164 -20.50 -26.45 18.11
N PHE A 165 -19.89 -26.39 19.30
CA PHE A 165 -20.62 -26.14 20.55
C PHE A 165 -21.28 -24.76 20.57
N GLU A 166 -20.60 -23.74 20.06
CA GLU A 166 -21.13 -22.38 19.98
C GLU A 166 -22.36 -22.31 19.06
N LEU A 167 -22.25 -22.84 17.84
CA LEU A 167 -23.35 -22.91 16.87
C LEU A 167 -24.52 -23.77 17.34
N SER A 168 -24.28 -24.73 18.24
CA SER A 168 -25.31 -25.60 18.80
C SER A 168 -26.03 -25.00 20.01
N SER A 169 -25.45 -23.97 20.64
CA SER A 169 -25.94 -23.40 21.91
C SER A 169 -26.32 -21.93 21.82
N GLN A 170 -25.96 -21.24 20.74
CA GLN A 170 -26.17 -19.81 20.55
C GLN A 170 -26.91 -19.51 19.24
N THR A 171 -27.49 -18.31 19.18
CA THR A 171 -28.06 -17.76 17.94
C THR A 171 -26.95 -17.53 16.91
N PHE A 172 -27.22 -17.86 15.64
CA PHE A 172 -26.27 -17.65 14.55
C PHE A 172 -26.24 -16.18 14.11
N LEU A 173 -25.16 -15.47 14.45
CA LEU A 173 -24.99 -14.06 14.06
C LEU A 173 -23.99 -13.89 12.89
N ARG A 174 -23.90 -12.66 12.39
CA ARG A 174 -22.96 -12.27 11.34
C ARG A 174 -21.49 -12.47 11.74
N ASP A 175 -21.18 -12.48 13.02
CA ASP A 175 -19.86 -12.85 13.56
C ASP A 175 -19.48 -14.31 13.24
N HIS A 176 -20.39 -15.26 13.46
CA HIS A 176 -20.24 -16.68 13.17
C HIS A 176 -20.17 -16.89 11.65
N MET A 177 -21.00 -16.16 10.89
CA MET A 177 -20.93 -16.14 9.43
C MET A 177 -19.53 -15.73 8.96
N ALA A 178 -18.96 -14.66 9.50
CA ALA A 178 -17.61 -14.22 9.15
C ALA A 178 -16.56 -15.29 9.50
N LYS A 179 -16.59 -15.83 10.72
CA LYS A 179 -15.62 -16.85 11.15
C LYS A 179 -15.66 -18.12 10.31
N THR A 180 -16.85 -18.69 10.14
CA THR A 180 -17.02 -19.95 9.40
C THR A 180 -16.72 -19.80 7.91
N SER A 181 -16.97 -18.63 7.32
CA SER A 181 -16.56 -18.33 5.94
C SER A 181 -15.05 -18.28 5.78
N TYR A 182 -14.36 -17.67 6.75
CA TYR A 182 -12.90 -17.65 6.78
C TYR A 182 -12.31 -19.06 6.90
N ASP A 183 -12.93 -19.91 7.72
CA ASP A 183 -12.49 -21.30 7.86
C ASP A 183 -12.71 -22.10 6.57
N ALA A 184 -13.86 -21.89 5.90
CA ALA A 184 -14.13 -22.49 4.60
C ALA A 184 -13.11 -22.06 3.52
N LEU A 185 -12.64 -20.81 3.52
CA LEU A 185 -11.55 -20.39 2.61
C LEU A 185 -10.26 -21.21 2.82
N ASN A 186 -10.01 -21.64 4.05
CA ASN A 186 -8.84 -22.43 4.45
C ASN A 186 -9.03 -23.94 4.30
N ALA A 187 -10.26 -24.39 4.06
CA ALA A 187 -10.59 -25.81 3.88
C ALA A 187 -10.28 -26.29 2.45
N TYR A 188 -9.97 -27.58 2.35
CA TYR A 188 -9.74 -28.26 1.08
C TYR A 188 -11.06 -28.51 0.34
N MET A 189 -11.08 -28.28 -0.96
CA MET A 189 -12.23 -28.62 -1.80
C MET A 189 -12.32 -30.14 -1.96
N LYS A 190 -13.55 -30.64 -2.01
CA LYS A 190 -13.88 -32.07 -2.11
C LYS A 190 -13.05 -32.77 -3.20
N GLY A 191 -12.32 -33.80 -2.79
CA GLY A 191 -11.55 -34.64 -3.72
C GLY A 191 -10.29 -33.98 -4.27
N THR A 192 -9.82 -32.87 -3.69
CA THR A 192 -8.64 -32.15 -4.15
C THR A 192 -7.71 -31.75 -2.99
N GLU A 193 -6.44 -31.51 -3.30
CA GLU A 193 -5.49 -30.87 -2.36
C GLU A 193 -5.53 -29.32 -2.47
N LYS A 194 -6.52 -28.76 -3.16
CA LYS A 194 -6.67 -27.32 -3.36
C LYS A 194 -7.59 -26.74 -2.30
N LYS A 195 -7.12 -25.71 -1.59
CA LYS A 195 -7.96 -24.93 -0.67
C LYS A 195 -8.92 -24.03 -1.46
N LEU A 196 -10.09 -23.73 -0.89
CA LEU A 196 -11.09 -22.87 -1.54
C LEU A 196 -10.51 -21.51 -1.94
N ILE A 197 -9.68 -20.89 -1.10
CA ILE A 197 -9.03 -19.63 -1.45
C ILE A 197 -8.12 -19.76 -2.68
N GLY A 198 -7.42 -20.88 -2.84
CA GLY A 198 -6.57 -21.15 -4.00
C GLY A 198 -7.38 -21.31 -5.28
N TYR A 199 -8.55 -21.93 -5.18
CA TYR A 199 -9.51 -22.00 -6.28
C TYR A 199 -10.01 -20.61 -6.69
N LEU A 200 -10.38 -19.76 -5.73
CA LEU A 200 -10.87 -18.41 -6.02
C LEU A 200 -9.81 -17.50 -6.64
N ILE A 201 -8.54 -17.66 -6.25
CA ILE A 201 -7.40 -16.99 -6.89
C ILE A 201 -7.26 -17.41 -8.35
N GLU A 202 -7.30 -18.72 -8.63
CA GLU A 202 -7.18 -19.26 -9.99
C GLU A 202 -8.33 -18.83 -10.89
N LYS A 203 -9.55 -18.74 -10.32
CA LYS A 203 -10.75 -18.21 -11.00
C LYS A 203 -10.69 -16.69 -11.22
N GLY A 204 -9.64 -16.01 -10.75
CA GLY A 204 -9.47 -14.55 -10.84
C GLY A 204 -10.44 -13.75 -9.98
N SER A 205 -11.15 -14.41 -9.05
CA SER A 205 -12.15 -13.77 -8.18
C SER A 205 -11.53 -13.13 -6.93
N ILE A 206 -10.32 -13.55 -6.56
CA ILE A 206 -9.53 -12.97 -5.47
C ILE A 206 -8.12 -12.67 -5.98
N ASP A 207 -7.64 -11.47 -5.68
CA ASP A 207 -6.27 -11.08 -5.95
C ASP A 207 -5.27 -11.90 -5.09
N PRO A 208 -4.22 -12.52 -5.69
CA PRO A 208 -3.28 -13.37 -4.96
C PRO A 208 -2.59 -12.68 -3.79
N ILE A 209 -2.26 -11.40 -3.93
CA ILE A 209 -1.53 -10.60 -2.94
C ILE A 209 -2.46 -10.31 -1.75
N LYS A 210 -3.73 -9.94 -2.01
CA LYS A 210 -4.76 -9.76 -0.97
C LYS A 210 -5.11 -11.07 -0.27
N ALA A 211 -5.10 -12.20 -0.98
CA ALA A 211 -5.37 -13.51 -0.40
C ALA A 211 -4.33 -13.91 0.65
N GLN A 212 -3.04 -13.62 0.43
CA GLN A 212 -1.99 -13.93 1.40
C GLN A 212 -2.18 -13.16 2.71
N ALA A 213 -2.53 -11.87 2.64
CA ALA A 213 -2.81 -11.05 3.82
C ALA A 213 -3.99 -11.57 4.67
N VAL A 214 -4.91 -12.33 4.05
CA VAL A 214 -6.03 -12.99 4.76
C VAL A 214 -5.56 -14.27 5.44
N LEU A 215 -4.73 -15.08 4.78
CA LEU A 215 -4.22 -16.36 5.31
C LEU A 215 -3.19 -16.19 6.44
N ALA A 216 -2.52 -15.05 6.46
CA ALA A 216 -1.50 -14.56 7.41
C ALA A 216 -1.84 -14.53 8.91
N GLY A 217 -2.97 -15.09 9.37
CA GLY A 217 -3.27 -15.06 10.80
C GLY A 217 -4.38 -15.99 11.26
N GLY A 218 -4.36 -17.24 10.81
CA GLY A 218 -5.09 -18.29 11.49
C GLY A 218 -4.41 -18.62 12.82
N ASN A 219 -5.05 -18.30 13.95
CA ASN A 219 -4.73 -18.97 15.21
C ASN A 219 -5.25 -20.41 15.13
N GLY A 220 -4.35 -21.40 15.19
CA GLY A 220 -4.77 -22.80 15.20
C GLY A 220 -3.66 -23.84 15.02
N SER A 221 -2.54 -23.68 15.73
CA SER A 221 -1.68 -24.74 16.30
C SER A 221 -0.26 -24.18 16.39
N GLU A 222 0.27 -24.03 17.61
CA GLU A 222 1.71 -24.01 17.81
C GLU A 222 2.26 -25.31 17.20
N ALA A 223 2.78 -25.21 15.97
CA ALA A 223 3.66 -26.23 15.47
C ALA A 223 4.87 -26.19 16.41
N SER A 224 5.00 -27.22 17.23
CA SER A 224 6.11 -27.45 18.16
C SER A 224 7.44 -27.75 17.43
N GLY A 225 7.62 -27.25 16.21
CA GLY A 225 8.87 -27.30 15.46
C GLY A 225 9.37 -25.87 15.28
N GLY A 226 10.60 -25.61 15.69
CA GLY A 226 11.24 -24.31 15.50
C GLY A 226 11.23 -23.86 14.03
N LEU A 227 11.49 -22.58 13.80
CA LEU A 227 11.57 -22.02 12.46
C LEU A 227 12.61 -22.77 11.61
N ASP A 228 12.18 -23.21 10.43
CA ASP A 228 13.07 -23.71 9.40
C ASP A 228 13.64 -22.52 8.62
N PHE A 229 14.71 -21.93 9.16
CA PHE A 229 15.36 -20.77 8.55
C PHE A 229 15.94 -21.08 7.18
N GLU A 230 16.40 -22.31 6.93
CA GLU A 230 16.92 -22.70 5.60
C GLU A 230 15.83 -22.55 4.54
N LYS A 231 14.64 -23.09 4.81
CA LYS A 231 13.48 -22.95 3.94
C LYS A 231 13.00 -21.50 3.78
N LEU A 232 13.03 -20.71 4.84
CA LEU A 232 12.67 -19.29 4.76
C LEU A 232 13.69 -18.50 3.92
N MET A 233 14.97 -18.81 4.03
CA MET A 233 16.02 -18.18 3.24
C MET A 233 15.92 -18.51 1.75
N GLU A 234 15.39 -19.68 1.35
CA GLU A 234 15.08 -19.98 -0.06
C GLU A 234 14.11 -18.99 -0.72
N ALA A 235 13.30 -18.30 0.07
CA ALA A 235 12.40 -17.27 -0.41
C ALA A 235 13.05 -15.87 -0.46
N CYS A 236 14.28 -15.72 0.01
CA CYS A 236 15.03 -14.47 0.00
C CYS A 236 16.00 -14.41 -1.19
N VAL A 237 16.28 -13.18 -1.64
CA VAL A 237 17.21 -12.90 -2.73
C VAL A 237 18.19 -11.83 -2.33
N TYR A 238 19.39 -11.95 -2.88
CA TYR A 238 20.38 -10.87 -2.92
C TYR A 238 20.23 -10.12 -4.23
N ILE A 239 20.20 -8.79 -4.17
CA ILE A 239 19.99 -7.93 -5.32
C ILE A 239 21.26 -7.12 -5.53
N GLU A 240 21.90 -7.29 -6.68
CA GLU A 240 22.98 -6.43 -7.13
C GLU A 240 22.49 -5.46 -8.19
N VAL A 241 22.90 -4.20 -8.07
CA VAL A 241 22.51 -3.15 -9.00
C VAL A 241 23.75 -2.41 -9.49
N GLU A 242 23.89 -2.35 -10.81
CA GLU A 242 24.89 -1.51 -11.45
C GLU A 242 24.25 -0.16 -11.81
N THR A 243 24.93 0.93 -11.47
CA THR A 243 24.55 2.30 -11.79
C THR A 243 25.71 3.00 -12.48
N LYS A 244 25.46 4.20 -13.01
CA LYS A 244 26.51 5.05 -13.59
C LYS A 244 27.67 5.32 -12.62
N ASN A 245 27.40 5.36 -11.31
CA ASN A 245 28.37 5.74 -10.28
C ASN A 245 29.01 4.52 -9.58
N GLY A 246 28.75 3.31 -10.05
CA GLY A 246 29.27 2.08 -9.46
C GLY A 246 28.19 1.07 -9.10
N ARG A 247 28.56 0.10 -8.26
CA ARG A 247 27.69 -0.99 -7.81
C ARG A 247 27.13 -0.72 -6.42
N LYS A 248 25.87 -1.13 -6.23
CA LYS A 248 25.21 -1.18 -4.93
C LYS A 248 24.51 -2.52 -4.78
N SER A 249 24.15 -2.87 -3.56
CA SER A 249 23.41 -4.09 -3.31
C SER A 249 22.42 -3.97 -2.17
N GLY A 250 21.49 -4.89 -2.15
CA GLY A 250 20.44 -4.99 -1.16
C GLY A 250 19.88 -6.40 -1.10
N SER A 251 18.76 -6.52 -0.42
CA SER A 251 18.02 -7.76 -0.23
C SER A 251 16.64 -7.63 -0.85
N GLY A 252 15.99 -8.77 -1.04
CA GLY A 252 14.59 -8.87 -1.39
C GLY A 252 14.04 -10.22 -0.96
N PHE A 253 12.74 -10.41 -1.15
CA PHE A 253 12.13 -11.72 -0.98
C PHE A 253 10.94 -11.90 -1.92
N TYR A 254 10.67 -13.14 -2.28
CA TYR A 254 9.54 -13.51 -3.10
C TYR A 254 8.24 -13.39 -2.30
N LEU A 255 7.29 -12.65 -2.86
CA LEU A 255 5.92 -12.55 -2.36
C LEU A 255 5.09 -13.75 -2.79
N ASP A 256 5.30 -14.26 -3.99
CA ASP A 256 4.41 -15.24 -4.59
C ASP A 256 5.15 -16.26 -5.45
N ARG A 257 4.42 -17.27 -5.93
CA ARG A 257 4.95 -18.30 -6.82
C ARG A 257 5.16 -17.81 -8.26
N GLN A 258 4.66 -16.61 -8.59
CA GLN A 258 4.75 -16.02 -9.91
C GLN A 258 6.06 -15.26 -10.12
N GLY A 259 6.88 -15.12 -9.07
CA GLY A 259 8.18 -14.46 -9.15
C GLY A 259 8.11 -12.95 -8.84
N THR A 260 7.07 -12.49 -8.14
CA THR A 260 7.03 -11.11 -7.62
C THR A 260 7.98 -11.00 -6.43
N ILE A 261 8.89 -10.02 -6.46
CA ILE A 261 9.88 -9.75 -5.42
C ILE A 261 9.64 -8.36 -4.82
N VAL A 262 9.69 -8.26 -3.49
CA VAL A 262 9.73 -6.97 -2.77
C VAL A 262 11.18 -6.59 -2.49
N THR A 263 11.49 -5.29 -2.62
CA THR A 263 12.71 -4.67 -2.13
C THR A 263 12.47 -3.19 -1.82
N ASN A 264 13.51 -2.47 -1.40
CA ASN A 264 13.44 -1.02 -1.26
C ASN A 264 13.66 -0.30 -2.60
N TYR A 265 13.01 0.85 -2.76
CA TYR A 265 13.20 1.68 -3.95
C TYR A 265 14.66 2.15 -4.08
N HIS A 266 15.31 2.59 -3.01
CA HIS A 266 16.69 3.06 -3.05
C HIS A 266 17.67 1.96 -3.49
N VAL A 267 17.34 0.68 -3.28
CA VAL A 267 18.15 -0.46 -3.76
C VAL A 267 18.15 -0.49 -5.28
N ILE A 268 17.04 -0.17 -5.95
CA ILE A 268 16.94 -0.21 -7.42
C ILE A 268 17.08 1.16 -8.10
N ALA A 269 17.05 2.27 -7.35
CA ALA A 269 17.11 3.62 -7.91
C ALA A 269 18.28 3.84 -8.90
N LYS A 270 17.99 4.41 -10.08
CA LYS A 270 18.97 4.64 -11.17
C LYS A 270 19.70 3.37 -11.65
N ALA A 271 19.09 2.18 -11.48
CA ALA A 271 19.63 0.93 -11.98
C ALA A 271 19.80 0.96 -13.50
N GLN A 272 21.00 0.67 -14.00
CA GLN A 272 21.25 0.33 -15.40
C GLN A 272 21.15 -1.18 -15.62
N LYS A 273 21.45 -1.96 -14.58
CA LYS A 273 21.31 -3.41 -14.54
C LYS A 273 20.91 -3.84 -13.13
N ILE A 274 20.00 -4.80 -13.04
CA ILE A 274 19.60 -5.47 -11.80
C ILE A 274 19.89 -6.96 -11.97
N SER A 275 20.62 -7.54 -11.03
CA SER A 275 20.86 -8.99 -10.95
C SER A 275 20.18 -9.53 -9.70
N ILE A 276 19.33 -10.54 -9.87
CA ILE A 276 18.69 -11.25 -8.76
C ILE A 276 19.48 -12.55 -8.53
N ILE A 277 20.00 -12.71 -7.31
CA ILE A 277 20.79 -13.87 -6.89
C ILE A 277 19.99 -14.60 -5.81
N ASN A 278 19.61 -15.84 -6.10
CA ASN A 278 18.86 -16.68 -5.17
C ASN A 278 19.74 -17.12 -3.99
N SER A 279 19.13 -17.66 -2.94
CA SER A 279 19.83 -18.14 -1.75
C SER A 279 20.88 -19.23 -2.02
N ASP A 280 20.69 -20.03 -3.06
CA ASP A 280 21.65 -21.06 -3.50
C ASP A 280 22.85 -20.48 -4.29
N GLY A 281 22.88 -19.16 -4.49
CA GLY A 281 23.90 -18.45 -5.26
C GLY A 281 23.64 -18.42 -6.77
N SER A 282 22.55 -19.04 -7.25
CA SER A 282 22.18 -18.97 -8.67
C SER A 282 21.70 -17.57 -9.04
N ALA A 283 22.21 -17.03 -10.14
CA ALA A 283 21.75 -15.76 -10.69
C ALA A 283 20.60 -16.00 -11.69
N TYR A 284 19.52 -15.24 -11.56
CA TYR A 284 18.50 -15.15 -12.58
C TYR A 284 19.06 -14.49 -13.84
N THR A 285 18.85 -15.11 -15.00
CA THR A 285 19.44 -14.68 -16.28
C THR A 285 18.44 -14.01 -17.23
N GLY A 286 17.15 -13.99 -16.88
CA GLY A 286 16.12 -13.34 -17.68
C GLY A 286 15.98 -11.85 -17.39
N GLU A 287 14.93 -11.25 -17.94
CA GLU A 287 14.63 -9.82 -17.77
C GLU A 287 13.94 -9.56 -16.44
N VAL A 288 14.43 -8.56 -15.70
CA VAL A 288 13.79 -8.06 -14.47
C VAL A 288 12.85 -6.92 -14.86
N ILE A 289 11.59 -7.05 -14.47
CA ILE A 289 10.55 -6.04 -14.71
C ILE A 289 10.25 -5.30 -13.40
N ILE A 290 10.19 -3.97 -13.43
CA ILE A 290 9.72 -3.15 -12.32
C ILE A 290 8.20 -3.06 -12.46
N LYS A 291 7.46 -3.87 -11.68
CA LYS A 291 5.98 -3.85 -11.66
C LYS A 291 5.44 -2.53 -11.10
N GLY A 292 6.12 -2.00 -10.10
CA GLY A 292 5.65 -0.86 -9.31
C GLY A 292 6.71 -0.35 -8.34
N TYR A 293 6.63 0.93 -7.97
CA TYR A 293 7.47 1.49 -6.91
C TYR A 293 6.82 2.74 -6.30
N ASP A 294 7.22 3.03 -5.06
CA ASP A 294 6.86 4.24 -4.34
C ASP A 294 8.13 4.84 -3.74
N LYS A 295 8.47 6.07 -4.15
CA LYS A 295 9.70 6.75 -3.72
C LYS A 295 9.59 7.25 -2.28
N GLU A 296 8.40 7.63 -1.83
CA GLU A 296 8.18 8.23 -0.51
C GLU A 296 8.15 7.14 0.57
N LEU A 297 7.57 5.98 0.26
CA LEU A 297 7.58 4.80 1.11
C LEU A 297 8.88 3.98 1.02
N ASP A 298 9.75 4.31 0.06
CA ASP A 298 10.96 3.57 -0.26
C ASP A 298 10.70 2.07 -0.59
N LEU A 299 9.70 1.80 -1.42
CA LEU A 299 9.29 0.43 -1.80
C LEU A 299 9.38 0.21 -3.30
N ALA A 300 9.77 -1.00 -3.70
CA ALA A 300 9.72 -1.45 -5.09
C ALA A 300 9.26 -2.90 -5.20
N LEU A 301 8.49 -3.17 -6.24
CA LEU A 301 8.01 -4.48 -6.65
C LEU A 301 8.63 -4.85 -7.99
N LEU A 302 9.39 -5.94 -7.98
CA LEU A 302 10.00 -6.51 -9.17
C LEU A 302 9.23 -7.77 -9.59
N ALA A 303 9.29 -8.11 -10.87
CA ALA A 303 8.89 -9.40 -11.42
C ALA A 303 10.03 -10.01 -12.20
N ILE A 304 10.17 -11.33 -12.06
CA ILE A 304 11.00 -12.15 -12.93
C ILE A 304 10.15 -13.28 -13.51
N ASP A 305 10.44 -13.70 -14.73
CA ASP A 305 9.81 -14.89 -15.33
C ASP A 305 10.47 -16.16 -14.79
N GLN A 306 10.28 -16.41 -13.50
CA GLN A 306 10.72 -17.61 -12.82
C GLN A 306 9.67 -17.99 -11.78
N LYS A 307 9.00 -19.12 -12.00
CA LYS A 307 8.11 -19.69 -10.99
C LYS A 307 8.95 -20.13 -9.79
N ASN A 308 8.73 -19.51 -8.64
CA ASN A 308 9.42 -19.90 -7.43
C ASN A 308 8.56 -20.84 -6.57
N LYS A 309 9.20 -21.87 -6.01
CA LYS A 309 8.58 -22.79 -5.05
C LYS A 309 8.50 -22.19 -3.65
N SER A 310 9.45 -21.33 -3.31
CA SER A 310 9.62 -20.72 -1.98
C SER A 310 9.30 -19.23 -2.04
N PHE A 311 8.40 -18.78 -1.16
CA PHE A 311 8.02 -17.39 -0.96
C PHE A 311 7.70 -17.20 0.53
N LEU A 312 7.85 -15.98 1.05
CA LEU A 312 7.61 -15.74 2.47
C LEU A 312 6.12 -15.47 2.74
N PRO A 313 5.51 -16.12 3.75
CA PRO A 313 4.16 -15.77 4.14
C PRO A 313 4.15 -14.36 4.74
N LEU A 314 3.16 -13.56 4.37
CA LEU A 314 2.97 -12.25 4.99
C LEU A 314 2.32 -12.41 6.37
N GLY A 315 2.60 -11.49 7.28
CA GLY A 315 1.97 -11.36 8.59
C GLY A 315 1.07 -10.12 8.67
N ASP A 316 0.68 -9.77 9.90
CA ASP A 316 -0.09 -8.56 10.21
C ASP A 316 0.76 -7.63 11.08
N SER A 317 1.35 -6.61 10.46
CA SER A 317 2.17 -5.62 11.16
C SER A 317 1.34 -4.62 11.98
N SER A 318 0.04 -4.47 11.71
CA SER A 318 -0.84 -3.62 12.52
C SER A 318 -1.08 -4.17 13.93
N SER A 319 -0.86 -5.47 14.11
CA SER A 319 -1.07 -6.19 15.36
C SER A 319 0.18 -6.35 16.23
N VAL A 320 1.34 -5.90 15.74
CA VAL A 320 2.63 -6.15 16.40
C VAL A 320 2.77 -5.35 17.69
N LYS A 321 3.57 -5.86 18.62
CA LYS A 321 3.75 -5.23 19.94
C LYS A 321 5.22 -5.07 20.28
N VAL A 322 5.55 -3.99 20.98
CA VAL A 322 6.88 -3.80 21.57
C VAL A 322 7.20 -4.98 22.50
N GLY A 323 8.42 -5.50 22.41
CA GLY A 323 8.88 -6.70 23.11
C GLY A 323 8.65 -8.02 22.37
N GLN A 324 7.89 -8.02 21.27
CA GLN A 324 7.68 -9.22 20.46
C GLN A 324 9.00 -9.67 19.80
N PRO A 325 9.40 -10.95 19.93
CA PRO A 325 10.57 -11.49 19.25
C PRO A 325 10.39 -11.52 17.73
N VAL A 326 11.45 -11.17 17.02
CA VAL A 326 11.49 -11.09 15.55
C VAL A 326 12.84 -11.54 15.02
N TYR A 327 12.87 -11.93 13.76
CA TYR A 327 14.11 -12.21 13.03
C TYR A 327 14.19 -11.34 11.79
N ALA A 328 15.37 -10.83 11.46
CA ALA A 328 15.64 -10.20 10.17
C ALA A 328 16.39 -11.18 9.26
N ILE A 329 15.94 -11.31 8.02
CA ILE A 329 16.58 -12.13 6.99
C ILE A 329 17.01 -11.23 5.83
N GLY A 330 18.29 -11.29 5.45
CA GLY A 330 18.82 -10.52 4.33
C GLY A 330 20.31 -10.77 4.09
N SER A 331 20.95 -9.78 3.47
CA SER A 331 22.32 -9.86 2.96
C SER A 331 23.23 -8.72 3.47
N PRO A 332 23.42 -8.58 4.80
CA PRO A 332 24.25 -7.53 5.37
C PRO A 332 25.68 -7.61 4.82
N LEU A 333 26.23 -6.47 4.42
CA LEU A 333 27.56 -6.31 3.83
C LEU A 333 27.79 -7.21 2.61
N GLY A 334 26.72 -7.58 1.90
CA GLY A 334 26.79 -8.48 0.75
C GLY A 334 27.04 -9.94 1.12
N LEU A 335 26.80 -10.35 2.37
CA LEU A 335 26.84 -11.74 2.82
C LEU A 335 25.41 -12.32 2.80
N PRO A 336 25.00 -13.04 1.74
CA PRO A 336 23.63 -13.53 1.61
C PRO A 336 23.29 -14.57 2.68
N ASN A 337 21.99 -14.83 2.87
CA ASN A 337 21.48 -15.85 3.80
C ASN A 337 21.87 -15.59 5.26
N THR A 338 21.83 -14.33 5.68
CA THR A 338 22.07 -13.98 7.08
C THR A 338 20.73 -13.81 7.80
N VAL A 339 20.63 -14.45 8.96
CA VAL A 339 19.53 -14.28 9.92
C VAL A 339 20.06 -13.58 11.16
N SER A 340 19.35 -12.57 11.63
CA SER A 340 19.64 -11.92 12.91
C SER A 340 18.38 -11.90 13.80
N GLU A 341 18.57 -12.08 15.11
CA GLU A 341 17.47 -12.10 16.08
C GLU A 341 17.36 -10.75 16.81
N GLY A 342 16.14 -10.37 17.15
CA GLY A 342 15.88 -9.22 18.00
C GLY A 342 14.45 -9.17 18.51
N ILE A 343 14.04 -7.98 18.97
CA ILE A 343 12.67 -7.68 19.35
C ILE A 343 12.19 -6.42 18.64
N ILE A 344 10.87 -6.24 18.58
CA ILE A 344 10.28 -4.93 18.27
C ILE A 344 10.58 -4.00 19.44
N SER A 345 11.43 -3.00 19.23
CA SER A 345 11.82 -2.01 20.25
C SER A 345 10.95 -0.75 20.24
N GLY A 346 10.16 -0.54 19.19
CA GLY A 346 9.25 0.59 19.09
C GLY A 346 8.35 0.54 17.86
N ILE A 347 7.17 1.15 17.97
CA ILE A 347 6.29 1.41 16.84
C ILE A 347 6.39 2.91 16.55
N ARG A 348 6.62 3.26 15.28
CA ARG A 348 6.76 4.65 14.80
C ARG A 348 5.70 4.90 13.73
N GLU A 349 5.41 6.17 13.49
CA GLU A 349 4.42 6.59 12.49
C GLU A 349 4.66 5.96 11.10
N ASN A 350 5.93 5.84 10.72
CA ASN A 350 6.35 5.32 9.41
C ASN A 350 7.19 4.04 9.48
N GLY A 351 7.17 3.30 10.59
CA GLY A 351 8.07 2.14 10.71
C GLY A 351 7.95 1.29 11.97
N ILE A 352 8.49 0.09 11.86
CA ILE A 352 8.74 -0.82 12.98
C ILE A 352 10.20 -0.64 13.38
N GLN A 353 10.45 -0.27 14.62
CA GLN A 353 11.80 -0.22 15.18
C GLN A 353 12.14 -1.59 15.78
N THR A 354 13.31 -2.10 15.47
CA THR A 354 13.78 -3.43 15.90
C THR A 354 15.18 -3.37 16.47
N THR A 355 15.49 -4.26 17.41
CA THR A 355 16.87 -4.49 17.88
C THR A 355 17.62 -5.50 17.04
N ALA A 356 16.95 -6.17 16.08
CA ALA A 356 17.59 -7.13 15.20
C ALA A 356 18.71 -6.42 14.41
N PRO A 357 19.95 -6.92 14.43
CA PRO A 357 21.06 -6.33 13.68
C PRO A 357 20.74 -6.23 12.18
N ILE A 358 20.80 -5.00 11.65
CA ILE A 358 20.58 -4.65 10.24
C ILE A 358 21.73 -3.73 9.82
N SER A 359 22.35 -4.02 8.67
CA SER A 359 23.51 -3.30 8.14
C SER A 359 23.29 -2.94 6.67
N PRO A 360 24.12 -2.08 6.06
CA PRO A 360 24.08 -1.88 4.60
C PRO A 360 24.06 -3.24 3.86
N GLY A 361 23.18 -3.40 2.89
CA GLY A 361 22.91 -4.69 2.21
C GLY A 361 21.68 -5.45 2.74
N SER A 362 21.27 -5.23 3.99
CA SER A 362 20.01 -5.76 4.54
C SER A 362 18.77 -5.02 4.02
N SER A 363 18.90 -3.83 3.43
CA SER A 363 17.77 -3.07 2.88
C SER A 363 16.97 -3.90 1.87
N GLY A 364 15.66 -3.99 2.06
CA GLY A 364 14.72 -4.76 1.25
C GLY A 364 14.50 -6.20 1.73
N GLY A 365 15.23 -6.64 2.76
CA GLY A 365 15.06 -7.95 3.40
C GLY A 365 13.79 -8.05 4.24
N ALA A 366 13.59 -9.20 4.87
CA ALA A 366 12.37 -9.50 5.60
C ALA A 366 12.57 -9.39 7.12
N LEU A 367 11.66 -8.70 7.81
CA LEU A 367 11.49 -8.77 9.26
C LEU A 367 10.32 -9.72 9.56
N ILE A 368 10.59 -10.87 10.16
CA ILE A 368 9.62 -11.95 10.37
C ILE A 368 9.31 -12.20 11.85
N THR A 369 8.12 -12.72 12.12
CA THR A 369 7.73 -13.21 13.44
C THR A 369 8.34 -14.59 13.73
N GLN A 370 8.15 -15.08 14.96
CA GLN A 370 8.48 -16.48 15.33
C GLN A 370 7.67 -17.54 14.56
N LYS A 371 6.66 -17.13 13.77
CA LYS A 371 5.89 -18.01 12.87
C LYS A 371 6.43 -18.02 11.43
N GLY A 372 7.45 -17.21 11.13
CA GLY A 372 8.00 -17.07 9.78
C GLY A 372 7.23 -16.09 8.91
N GLU A 373 6.28 -15.35 9.49
CA GLU A 373 5.42 -14.39 8.79
C GLU A 373 6.10 -13.02 8.71
N VAL A 374 6.19 -12.43 7.52
CA VAL A 374 6.80 -11.11 7.29
C VAL A 374 5.90 -10.01 7.83
N ILE A 375 6.39 -9.24 8.79
CA ILE A 375 5.73 -8.05 9.34
C ILE A 375 6.37 -6.75 8.89
N GLY A 376 7.57 -6.80 8.30
CA GLY A 376 8.18 -5.60 7.74
C GLY A 376 9.28 -5.88 6.73
N ILE A 377 9.68 -4.83 6.04
CA ILE A 377 10.74 -4.84 5.04
C ILE A 377 11.90 -4.03 5.60
N THR A 378 13.04 -4.68 5.84
CA THR A 378 14.16 -4.07 6.56
C THR A 378 14.71 -2.87 5.79
N TYR A 379 14.97 -1.78 6.50
CA TYR A 379 15.48 -0.53 5.97
C TYR A 379 16.75 -0.17 6.76
N ALA A 380 17.92 -0.36 6.13
CA ALA A 380 19.18 -0.06 6.79
C ALA A 380 19.45 1.45 6.74
N VAL A 381 19.42 2.11 7.90
CA VAL A 381 19.88 3.50 8.05
C VAL A 381 21.20 3.50 8.78
N MET A 382 22.17 4.25 8.27
CA MET A 382 23.40 4.54 9.00
C MET A 382 23.09 5.62 10.05
N GLN A 383 22.56 5.23 11.21
CA GLN A 383 22.48 6.10 12.38
C GLN A 383 23.44 5.61 13.46
N GLY A 384 24.14 6.53 14.10
CA GLY A 384 25.20 6.27 15.10
C GLY A 384 24.73 5.69 16.44
N GLY A 385 23.73 4.80 16.42
CA GLY A 385 23.24 4.05 17.57
C GLY A 385 23.23 2.55 17.27
N GLU A 386 23.85 1.76 18.14
CA GLU A 386 23.83 0.29 18.05
C GLU A 386 22.40 -0.24 18.23
N ASN A 387 22.02 -1.26 17.46
CA ASN A 387 20.71 -1.96 17.56
C ASN A 387 19.48 -1.06 17.36
N LEU A 388 19.60 -0.02 16.53
CA LEU A 388 18.49 0.85 16.13
C LEU A 388 18.07 0.55 14.67
N GLY A 389 17.55 -0.65 14.43
CA GLY A 389 17.06 -1.07 13.13
C GLY A 389 15.64 -0.58 12.84
N PHE A 390 15.32 -0.38 11.56
CA PHE A 390 13.98 0.00 11.12
C PHE A 390 13.48 -0.94 10.01
N ALA A 391 12.17 -1.13 9.95
CA ALA A 391 11.50 -1.84 8.87
C ALA A 391 10.23 -1.11 8.45
N ILE A 392 9.97 -1.06 7.15
CA ILE A 392 8.73 -0.55 6.59
C ILE A 392 7.63 -1.60 6.88
N PRO A 393 6.47 -1.21 7.45
CA PRO A 393 5.39 -2.14 7.74
C PRO A 393 4.92 -2.88 6.49
N ILE A 394 4.72 -4.21 6.56
CA ILE A 394 4.47 -5.03 5.36
C ILE A 394 3.23 -4.60 4.58
N GLU A 395 2.21 -4.05 5.23
CA GLU A 395 0.96 -3.60 4.60
C GLU A 395 1.17 -2.45 3.62
N LYS A 396 2.27 -1.71 3.73
CA LYS A 396 2.58 -0.61 2.81
C LYS A 396 2.75 -1.10 1.38
N ILE A 397 3.12 -2.36 1.15
CA ILE A 397 3.23 -2.91 -0.22
C ILE A 397 1.90 -2.85 -0.98
N PHE A 398 0.76 -2.94 -0.29
CA PHE A 398 -0.56 -2.91 -0.92
C PHE A 398 -0.98 -1.52 -1.42
N THR A 399 -0.20 -0.49 -1.07
CA THR A 399 -0.41 0.89 -1.52
C THR A 399 0.41 1.25 -2.76
N VAL A 400 1.39 0.41 -3.11
CA VAL A 400 2.26 0.62 -4.27
C VAL A 400 1.48 0.36 -5.57
N GLN A 401 1.56 1.30 -6.52
CA GLN A 401 0.95 1.15 -7.84
C GLN A 401 1.68 0.06 -8.66
N THR A 402 0.96 -0.95 -9.16
CA THR A 402 1.55 -2.17 -9.78
C THR A 402 1.35 -2.32 -11.29
N ASP A 403 0.92 -1.28 -12.00
CA ASP A 403 0.61 -1.31 -13.44
C ASP A 403 1.71 -0.67 -14.32
N LEU A 404 2.88 -0.35 -13.75
CA LEU A 404 3.97 0.30 -14.49
C LEU A 404 4.65 -0.65 -15.49
N ASN A 405 4.99 -1.86 -15.05
CA ASN A 405 5.63 -2.93 -15.86
C ASN A 405 6.78 -2.43 -16.76
N LEU A 406 7.77 -1.76 -16.17
CA LEU A 406 8.91 -1.20 -16.90
C LEU A 406 10.06 -2.20 -16.96
N THR A 407 10.73 -2.28 -18.11
CA THR A 407 12.07 -2.88 -18.18
C THR A 407 13.07 -2.05 -17.37
N VAL A 408 14.22 -2.63 -16.98
CA VAL A 408 15.28 -1.88 -16.29
C VAL A 408 15.75 -0.68 -17.12
N ALA A 409 15.80 -0.80 -18.44
CA ALA A 409 16.19 0.29 -19.35
C ALA A 409 15.17 1.44 -19.35
N GLU A 410 13.87 1.13 -19.40
CA GLU A 410 12.80 2.14 -19.32
C GLU A 410 12.75 2.81 -17.95
N PHE A 411 12.92 2.02 -16.87
CA PHE A 411 13.04 2.55 -15.52
C PHE A 411 14.24 3.51 -15.40
N PHE A 412 15.41 3.12 -15.92
CA PHE A 412 16.59 3.99 -15.96
C PHE A 412 16.30 5.29 -16.69
N ALA A 413 15.75 5.23 -17.91
CA ALA A 413 15.42 6.40 -18.70
C ALA A 413 14.43 7.34 -18.00
N ARG A 414 13.48 6.79 -17.24
CA ARG A 414 12.52 7.56 -16.43
C ARG A 414 13.15 8.22 -15.20
N GLU A 415 14.21 7.63 -14.64
CA GLU A 415 14.95 8.16 -13.48
C GLU A 415 16.10 9.09 -13.86
N THR A 416 16.57 9.05 -15.11
CA THR A 416 17.63 9.91 -15.62
C THR A 416 17.16 10.68 -16.85
N PRO A 417 16.54 11.86 -16.68
CA PRO A 417 16.09 12.67 -17.81
C PRO A 417 17.27 13.06 -18.72
N ASP A 418 17.04 13.03 -20.04
CA ASP A 418 18.00 13.48 -21.04
C ASP A 418 18.08 15.01 -21.02
N LEU A 419 18.99 15.53 -20.19
CA LEU A 419 19.18 16.96 -20.02
C LEU A 419 19.59 17.66 -21.32
N LYS A 420 20.36 16.99 -22.19
CA LYS A 420 20.79 17.60 -23.46
C LYS A 420 19.58 17.86 -24.36
N LYS A 421 18.75 16.84 -24.57
CA LYS A 421 17.51 16.97 -25.35
C LYS A 421 16.54 17.98 -24.73
N PHE A 422 16.50 18.03 -23.40
CA PHE A 422 15.70 19.00 -22.66
C PHE A 422 16.21 20.44 -22.90
N THR A 423 17.51 20.71 -22.80
CA THR A 423 18.13 22.01 -23.09
C THR A 423 17.82 22.47 -24.51
N GLU A 424 18.05 21.61 -25.52
CA GLU A 424 17.78 21.93 -26.93
C GLU A 424 16.30 22.29 -27.16
N ARG A 425 15.38 21.69 -26.39
CA ARG A 425 13.95 22.04 -26.44
C ARG A 425 13.70 23.40 -25.79
N LEU A 426 14.32 23.68 -24.64
CA LEU A 426 14.17 24.95 -23.96
C LEU A 426 14.69 26.12 -24.82
N GLU A 427 15.87 25.98 -25.43
CA GLU A 427 16.46 27.00 -26.31
C GLU A 427 15.57 27.34 -27.51
N ARG A 428 14.83 26.36 -28.04
CA ARG A 428 13.85 26.58 -29.11
C ARG A 428 12.57 27.25 -28.63
N GLN A 429 12.10 26.89 -27.43
CA GLN A 429 10.78 27.30 -26.93
C GLN A 429 10.83 28.64 -26.18
N TYR A 430 11.93 28.93 -25.50
CA TYR A 430 12.05 30.03 -24.54
C TYR A 430 13.07 31.08 -24.99
N GLN A 431 13.10 31.43 -26.27
CA GLN A 431 13.84 32.62 -26.74
C GLN A 431 13.31 33.91 -26.10
N THR A 432 12.06 33.88 -25.62
CA THR A 432 11.44 34.95 -24.86
C THR A 432 10.54 34.33 -23.80
N ILE A 433 10.60 34.85 -22.58
CA ILE A 433 9.65 34.54 -21.52
C ILE A 433 8.73 35.73 -21.29
N THR A 434 7.49 35.48 -20.88
CA THR A 434 6.56 36.53 -20.48
C THR A 434 6.40 36.49 -18.97
N LEU A 435 6.74 37.58 -18.31
CA LEU A 435 6.66 37.73 -16.86
C LEU A 435 5.84 38.99 -16.55
N ASN A 436 4.72 38.82 -15.84
CA ASN A 436 3.74 39.89 -15.59
C ASN A 436 3.38 40.70 -16.87
N GLY A 437 3.17 39.99 -17.98
CA GLY A 437 2.83 40.59 -19.28
C GLY A 437 3.98 41.25 -20.05
N LYS A 438 5.18 41.39 -19.45
CA LYS A 438 6.37 41.91 -20.12
C LYS A 438 7.17 40.77 -20.74
N LYS A 439 7.63 40.96 -21.98
CA LYS A 439 8.47 39.99 -22.69
C LYS A 439 9.94 40.25 -22.37
N ILE A 440 10.63 39.24 -21.88
CA ILE A 440 12.07 39.25 -21.61
C ILE A 440 12.72 38.28 -22.59
N ARG A 441 13.67 38.77 -23.37
CA ARG A 441 14.46 37.93 -24.27
C ARG A 441 15.48 37.13 -23.45
N ILE A 442 15.57 35.83 -23.72
CA ILE A 442 16.57 34.95 -23.13
C ILE A 442 17.65 34.71 -24.19
N ASP A 443 18.89 35.00 -23.82
CA ASP A 443 20.05 34.87 -24.70
C ASP A 443 20.76 33.53 -24.51
N GLU A 444 20.83 33.03 -23.29
CA GLU A 444 21.44 31.73 -22.98
C GLU A 444 20.59 30.94 -21.98
N ILE A 445 20.60 29.62 -22.11
CA ILE A 445 19.95 28.69 -21.18
C ILE A 445 20.98 27.65 -20.76
N HIS A 446 21.29 27.60 -19.47
CA HIS A 446 22.14 26.57 -18.91
C HIS A 446 21.29 25.54 -18.16
N VAL A 447 21.51 24.26 -18.47
CA VAL A 447 20.89 23.15 -17.74
C VAL A 447 21.98 22.20 -17.29
N SER A 448 21.99 21.87 -16.00
CA SER A 448 22.91 20.90 -15.42
C SER A 448 22.22 20.02 -14.39
N GLY A 449 22.70 18.79 -14.23
CA GLY A 449 22.21 17.87 -13.20
C GLY A 449 23.24 17.78 -12.07
N GLY A 450 22.82 18.08 -10.84
CA GLY A 450 23.65 17.91 -9.65
C GLY A 450 23.67 16.46 -9.15
N GLU A 451 24.70 16.10 -8.38
CA GLU A 451 24.83 14.76 -7.76
C GLU A 451 23.65 14.43 -6.81
N SER A 452 23.04 15.47 -6.24
CA SER A 452 21.86 15.39 -5.37
C SER A 452 20.55 15.04 -6.07
N GLY A 453 20.54 14.93 -7.41
CA GLY A 453 19.32 14.69 -8.19
C GLY A 453 18.48 15.95 -8.45
N ILE A 454 19.04 17.13 -8.16
CA ILE A 454 18.46 18.42 -8.52
C ILE A 454 18.94 18.80 -9.92
N VAL A 455 18.02 19.19 -10.80
CA VAL A 455 18.33 19.79 -12.10
C VAL A 455 18.34 21.30 -11.95
N PHE A 456 19.49 21.91 -12.19
CA PHE A 456 19.66 23.36 -12.21
C PHE A 456 19.38 23.87 -13.62
N ILE A 457 18.46 24.82 -13.72
CA ILE A 457 18.10 25.51 -14.96
C ILE A 457 18.31 26.99 -14.73
N GLU A 458 19.12 27.62 -15.57
CA GLU A 458 19.39 29.04 -15.52
C GLU A 458 19.04 29.68 -16.86
N PHE A 459 18.19 30.70 -16.82
CA PHE A 459 17.90 31.58 -17.94
C PHE A 459 18.74 32.84 -17.81
N ILE A 460 19.50 33.17 -18.84
CA ILE A 460 20.39 34.32 -18.87
C ILE A 460 19.91 35.31 -19.92
N PHE A 461 19.80 36.57 -19.51
CA PHE A 461 19.55 37.69 -20.41
C PHE A 461 20.73 38.67 -20.33
N THR A 462 21.05 39.31 -21.45
CA THR A 462 22.27 40.14 -21.58
C THR A 462 21.99 41.61 -21.90
N HIS A 463 20.74 41.92 -22.26
CA HIS A 463 20.26 43.26 -22.62
C HIS A 463 19.08 43.65 -21.71
N ASP A 464 18.54 44.88 -21.84
CA ASP A 464 17.31 45.31 -21.16
C ASP A 464 17.39 45.49 -19.62
N LEU A 465 18.52 45.99 -19.10
CA LEU A 465 18.67 46.38 -17.68
C LEU A 465 17.58 47.39 -17.24
N GLU A 466 17.17 48.32 -18.10
CA GLU A 466 16.07 49.26 -17.80
C GLU A 466 14.72 48.55 -17.67
N ALA A 467 14.47 47.57 -18.55
CA ALA A 467 13.27 46.77 -18.46
C ALA A 467 13.23 45.89 -17.19
N TYR A 468 14.40 45.62 -16.62
CA TYR A 468 14.67 44.98 -15.34
C TYR A 468 14.55 45.91 -14.13
N LEU A 469 15.00 47.17 -14.20
CA LEU A 469 14.77 48.16 -13.12
C LEU A 469 13.27 48.44 -12.96
N ASP A 470 12.52 48.42 -14.07
CA ASP A 470 11.06 48.39 -14.02
C ASP A 470 10.51 47.11 -13.36
N ALA A 471 11.26 46.01 -13.25
CA ALA A 471 10.78 44.78 -12.64
C ALA A 471 10.58 44.88 -11.11
N GLU A 472 11.28 45.79 -10.43
CA GLU A 472 10.91 46.18 -9.06
C GLU A 472 9.48 46.74 -9.01
N THR A 473 9.02 47.40 -10.09
CA THR A 473 7.63 47.86 -10.25
C THR A 473 6.67 46.80 -10.83
N LEU A 474 7.17 45.70 -11.40
CA LEU A 474 6.37 44.59 -11.96
C LEU A 474 5.67 43.74 -10.88
N GLY A 475 5.80 44.06 -9.59
CA GLY A 475 5.14 43.32 -8.51
C GLY A 475 5.79 41.95 -8.27
N ARG A 476 6.64 41.89 -7.24
CA ARG A 476 7.42 40.70 -6.83
C ARG A 476 6.59 39.41 -6.80
N ASP A 477 5.37 39.47 -6.30
CA ASP A 477 4.47 38.31 -6.21
C ASP A 477 4.03 37.76 -7.57
N SER A 478 3.81 38.64 -8.54
CA SER A 478 3.40 38.23 -9.89
C SER A 478 4.53 37.50 -10.61
N LEU A 479 5.75 38.04 -10.49
CA LEU A 479 6.94 37.41 -11.05
C LEU A 479 7.19 36.03 -10.44
N LEU A 480 7.16 35.93 -9.10
CA LEU A 480 7.40 34.67 -8.39
C LEU A 480 6.38 33.61 -8.78
N ARG A 481 5.11 34.00 -8.95
CA ARG A 481 4.04 33.10 -9.40
C ARG A 481 4.30 32.57 -10.82
N ASP A 482 4.58 33.44 -11.78
CA ASP A 482 4.81 33.05 -13.17
C ASP A 482 6.06 32.15 -13.29
N PHE A 483 7.14 32.50 -12.58
CA PHE A 483 8.38 31.73 -12.59
C PHE A 483 8.23 30.38 -11.86
N SER A 484 7.41 30.35 -10.81
CA SER A 484 7.08 29.11 -10.10
C SER A 484 6.24 28.14 -10.95
N ALA A 485 5.29 28.64 -11.73
CA ALA A 485 4.54 27.83 -12.69
C ALA A 485 5.46 27.22 -13.77
N LEU A 486 6.49 27.96 -14.18
CA LEU A 486 7.49 27.48 -15.12
C LEU A 486 8.38 26.38 -14.52
N ALA A 487 8.92 26.62 -13.32
CA ALA A 487 9.72 25.63 -12.59
C ALA A 487 8.93 24.34 -12.33
N TYR A 488 7.65 24.45 -12.00
CA TYR A 488 6.73 23.33 -11.83
C TYR A 488 6.57 22.51 -13.12
N THR A 489 6.41 23.19 -14.26
CA THR A 489 6.31 22.53 -15.57
C THR A 489 7.59 21.75 -15.89
N PHE A 490 8.75 22.35 -15.63
CA PHE A 490 10.04 21.68 -15.84
C PHE A 490 10.24 20.48 -14.91
N SER A 491 9.84 20.58 -13.65
CA SER A 491 9.93 19.47 -12.69
C SER A 491 9.10 18.27 -13.15
N LYS A 492 7.89 18.50 -13.66
CA LYS A 492 7.05 17.44 -14.23
C LYS A 492 7.66 16.81 -15.48
N ASP A 493 8.14 17.64 -16.40
CA ASP A 493 8.74 17.18 -17.65
C ASP A 493 9.99 16.33 -17.42
N LEU A 494 10.80 16.70 -16.42
CA LEU A 494 12.04 16.01 -16.07
C LEU A 494 11.84 14.87 -15.06
N ASN A 495 10.68 14.79 -14.40
CA ASN A 495 10.45 13.91 -13.24
C ASN A 495 11.54 14.08 -12.17
N ALA A 496 11.95 15.33 -11.93
CA ALA A 496 13.11 15.66 -11.09
C ALA A 496 12.83 16.91 -10.24
N ASN A 497 13.61 17.05 -9.15
CA ASN A 497 13.66 18.31 -8.42
C ASN A 497 14.31 19.36 -9.33
N VAL A 498 13.74 20.55 -9.40
CA VAL A 498 14.22 21.63 -10.27
C VAL A 498 14.55 22.85 -9.44
N PHE A 499 15.76 23.37 -9.64
CA PHE A 499 16.15 24.71 -9.23
C PHE A 499 16.18 25.58 -10.50
N LEU A 500 15.25 26.51 -10.62
CA LEU A 500 15.14 27.43 -11.73
C LEU A 500 15.60 28.82 -11.29
N GLN A 501 16.48 29.43 -12.07
CA GLN A 501 17.03 30.76 -11.84
C GLN A 501 16.94 31.62 -13.09
N LEU A 502 16.72 32.93 -12.90
CA LEU A 502 16.85 33.93 -13.95
C LEU A 502 17.96 34.90 -13.56
N SER A 503 18.93 35.10 -14.45
CA SER A 503 20.15 35.89 -14.20
C SER A 503 20.39 36.91 -15.31
N LEU A 504 20.86 38.09 -14.90
CA LEU A 504 21.46 39.06 -15.82
C LEU A 504 22.95 38.72 -15.98
N MET A 505 23.44 38.69 -17.21
CA MET A 505 24.86 38.65 -17.50
C MET A 505 25.20 39.69 -18.56
N THR A 506 25.91 40.75 -18.21
CA THR A 506 26.21 41.83 -19.17
C THR A 506 27.59 42.42 -18.96
N GLU A 507 28.16 42.99 -20.02
CA GLU A 507 29.43 43.70 -19.96
C GLU A 507 29.22 45.20 -19.87
N MET A 508 29.96 45.85 -18.97
CA MET A 508 29.89 47.29 -18.74
C MET A 508 31.27 47.94 -18.88
N THR A 509 31.31 49.10 -19.54
CA THR A 509 32.54 49.90 -19.71
C THR A 509 32.76 50.90 -18.57
N ARG A 510 31.92 50.86 -17.54
CA ARG A 510 32.03 51.64 -16.30
C ARG A 510 31.72 50.72 -15.14
N TYR A 511 32.38 50.96 -14.01
CA TYR A 511 32.13 50.19 -12.80
C TYR A 511 30.69 50.41 -12.33
N PRO A 512 29.92 49.34 -12.06
CA PRO A 512 28.50 49.48 -11.78
C PRO A 512 28.27 49.62 -10.26
N TYR A 513 28.40 50.86 -9.78
CA TYR A 513 28.27 51.23 -8.37
C TYR A 513 26.93 50.85 -7.71
N ALA A 514 25.91 50.48 -8.48
CA ALA A 514 24.61 50.07 -7.95
C ALA A 514 24.61 48.67 -7.30
N PHE A 515 25.62 47.84 -7.55
CA PHE A 515 25.62 46.44 -7.08
C PHE A 515 26.51 46.18 -5.85
N THR A 516 27.20 47.20 -5.31
CA THR A 516 28.25 47.02 -4.29
C THR A 516 27.78 46.80 -2.84
N GLU A 517 26.48 46.85 -2.55
CA GLU A 517 25.96 46.83 -1.17
C GLU A 517 25.31 45.49 -0.74
N ASN A 518 25.64 44.35 -1.35
CA ASN A 518 24.90 43.10 -1.10
C ASN A 518 25.62 42.06 -0.22
N ASP A 519 25.30 42.05 1.07
CA ASP A 519 25.85 41.13 2.08
C ASP A 519 25.60 39.63 1.77
N ILE A 520 24.54 39.30 1.02
CA ILE A 520 24.17 37.90 0.70
C ILE A 520 25.19 37.24 -0.25
N LEU A 521 25.82 38.01 -1.13
CA LEU A 521 26.79 37.50 -2.10
C LEU A 521 28.15 37.21 -1.45
N ASP A 522 28.53 38.00 -0.45
CA ASP A 522 29.71 37.77 0.36
C ASP A 522 29.56 36.49 1.19
N GLU A 523 28.37 36.20 1.74
CA GLU A 523 28.08 34.94 2.45
C GLU A 523 28.15 33.70 1.54
N LEU A 524 27.77 33.85 0.27
CA LEU A 524 27.79 32.77 -0.74
C LEU A 524 29.09 32.71 -1.56
N ASN A 525 30.02 33.62 -1.30
CA ASN A 525 31.28 33.79 -2.04
C ASN A 525 31.08 33.95 -3.56
N LEU A 526 30.00 34.62 -3.96
CA LEU A 526 29.69 34.94 -5.36
C LEU A 526 30.11 36.39 -5.63
N ASN A 527 31.04 36.62 -6.56
CA ASN A 527 31.40 37.98 -6.97
C ASN A 527 30.54 38.40 -8.18
N PRO A 528 29.56 39.30 -8.01
CA PRO A 528 28.64 39.68 -9.09
C PRO A 528 29.32 40.55 -10.15
N ILE A 529 30.47 41.17 -9.82
CA ILE A 529 31.23 42.02 -10.73
C ILE A 529 32.64 41.45 -10.85
N THR A 530 33.05 41.12 -12.07
CA THR A 530 34.40 40.66 -12.38
C THR A 530 35.07 41.62 -13.36
N TYR A 531 36.28 42.08 -13.06
CA TYR A 531 37.05 42.91 -13.99
C TYR A 531 37.64 42.04 -15.11
N LEU A 532 37.30 42.35 -16.37
CA LEU A 532 37.80 41.61 -17.53
C LEU A 532 39.05 42.25 -18.16
N GLY A 533 39.43 43.46 -17.75
CA GLY A 533 40.48 44.25 -18.41
C GLY A 533 39.90 45.29 -19.38
N ASN A 534 40.75 46.18 -19.91
CA ASN A 534 40.37 47.22 -20.89
C ASN A 534 39.18 48.11 -20.47
N ASN A 535 39.04 48.37 -19.17
CA ASN A 535 37.91 49.12 -18.61
C ASN A 535 36.54 48.43 -18.80
N THR A 536 36.53 47.11 -19.04
CA THR A 536 35.34 46.27 -19.14
C THR A 536 35.15 45.45 -17.86
N TRP A 537 33.90 45.40 -17.41
CA TRP A 537 33.44 44.68 -16.23
C TRP A 537 32.33 43.71 -16.64
N LEU A 538 32.47 42.44 -16.27
CA LEU A 538 31.38 41.48 -16.37
C LEU A 538 30.51 41.62 -15.13
N VAL A 539 29.22 41.81 -15.35
CA VAL A 539 28.20 41.80 -14.30
C VAL A 539 27.40 40.52 -14.45
N TYR A 540 27.42 39.67 -13.43
CA TYR A 540 26.58 38.49 -13.30
C TYR A 540 25.71 38.66 -12.05
N PHE A 541 24.40 38.64 -12.24
CA PHE A 541 23.45 39.00 -11.18
C PHE A 541 22.23 38.07 -11.20
N PRO A 542 22.14 37.07 -10.29
CA PRO A 542 21.01 36.17 -10.23
C PRO A 542 19.82 36.87 -9.56
N PHE A 543 18.66 36.95 -10.21
CA PHE A 543 17.55 37.80 -9.74
C PHE A 543 16.53 37.05 -8.90
N VAL A 544 15.87 36.08 -9.53
CA VAL A 544 14.79 35.28 -8.94
C VAL A 544 15.17 33.82 -9.03
N TYR A 545 14.84 33.08 -7.97
CA TYR A 545 15.00 31.64 -7.93
C TYR A 545 13.72 30.98 -7.46
N VAL A 546 13.50 29.76 -7.96
CA VAL A 546 12.45 28.86 -7.49
C VAL A 546 13.02 27.46 -7.42
N TYR A 547 12.79 26.80 -6.31
CA TYR A 547 13.04 25.38 -6.11
C TYR A 547 11.73 24.62 -5.93
N VAL A 548 11.50 23.67 -6.84
CA VAL A 548 10.35 22.75 -6.84
C VAL A 548 10.85 21.33 -6.66
N ASN A 549 10.22 20.57 -5.76
CA ASN A 549 10.51 19.14 -5.65
C ASN A 549 9.61 18.30 -6.58
N ASN A 550 10.02 17.07 -6.87
CA ASN A 550 9.28 16.16 -7.75
C ASN A 550 7.95 15.66 -7.17
N SER A 551 7.69 15.83 -5.87
CA SER A 551 6.36 15.68 -5.25
C SER A 551 5.48 16.91 -5.45
N ASN A 552 5.84 17.84 -6.35
CA ASN A 552 5.04 18.98 -6.79
C ASN A 552 4.78 20.05 -5.71
N ASN A 553 5.63 20.13 -4.69
CA ASN A 553 5.59 21.20 -3.69
C ASN A 553 6.67 22.25 -4.00
N ILE A 554 6.29 23.53 -3.92
CA ILE A 554 7.25 24.65 -3.99
C ILE A 554 7.81 24.83 -2.58
N TYR A 555 9.11 24.59 -2.41
CA TYR A 555 9.75 24.63 -1.09
C TYR A 555 10.39 25.98 -0.80
N LEU A 556 11.02 26.58 -1.80
CA LEU A 556 11.80 27.81 -1.68
C LEU A 556 11.63 28.61 -2.95
N HIS A 557 11.22 29.86 -2.83
CA HIS A 557 11.24 30.81 -3.93
C HIS A 557 11.48 32.21 -3.37
N GLY A 558 12.15 33.04 -4.15
CA GLY A 558 12.45 34.38 -3.70
C GLY A 558 13.31 35.14 -4.68
N PHE A 559 13.67 36.33 -4.24
CA PHE A 559 14.68 37.13 -4.89
C PHE A 559 15.97 36.94 -4.12
N TRP A 560 17.09 36.90 -4.83
CA TRP A 560 18.39 36.92 -4.17
C TRP A 560 18.62 38.26 -3.44
N PHE A 561 17.85 39.30 -3.80
CA PHE A 561 18.07 40.67 -3.38
C PHE A 561 16.77 41.39 -3.00
N ASN A 562 16.88 42.30 -2.02
CA ASN A 562 15.75 43.01 -1.44
C ASN A 562 15.30 44.23 -2.24
#